data_AF-A0A9W8GQF2-F1
#
_entry.id   AF-A0A9W8GQF2-F1
#
_cell.length_a   1.000
_cell.length_b   1.000
_cell.length_c   1.000
_cell.angle_alpha   90.00
_cell.angle_beta   90.00
_cell.angle_gamma   90.00
#
_symmetry.space_group_name_H-M   'P 1'
#
loop_
_entity.id
_entity.type
_entity.pdbx_description
1 polymer ?
#
loop_
_entity_poly.entity_id
_entity_poly.type
_entity_poly.pdbx_seq_one_letter_code
_entity_poly.pdbx_strand_id
1 'polypeptide(L)'
;MAANYWESSQFNTFYDIDPYLMTATCVYLACKVEEKVSQEIRFSYDVSDIAECESYLLEEMKFYLVVYHPYQVLIESIINDSYQTDVSLVCPPHVIAVAAMFLSRVVDQGGQSDVEAQQWFADMNVEITDILQVVNELLSLYDIWNSYAEDRMPELVYRYISDIAASN
;
A
#
# COMPACT_ATOMS: atom_id res chain seq x y z
N MET A 1 4.80 -3.57 -3.16
CA MET A 1 5.44 -2.98 -4.36
C MET A 1 4.43 -2.71 -5.46
N ALA A 2 3.68 -3.70 -5.99
CA ALA A 2 2.67 -3.45 -7.02
C ALA A 2 1.56 -2.47 -6.56
N ALA A 3 1.17 -2.52 -5.28
CA ALA A 3 0.26 -1.54 -4.67
C ALA A 3 0.83 -0.11 -4.72
N ASN A 4 2.11 0.07 -4.38
CA ASN A 4 2.78 1.37 -4.43
C ASN A 4 2.87 1.94 -5.85
N TYR A 5 3.03 1.07 -6.86
CA TYR A 5 2.99 1.49 -8.26
C TYR A 5 1.58 1.92 -8.68
N TRP A 6 0.57 1.20 -8.22
CA TRP A 6 -0.83 1.57 -8.43
C TRP A 6 -1.19 2.91 -7.76
N GLU A 7 -0.80 3.12 -6.50
CA GLU A 7 -1.01 4.39 -5.78
C GLU A 7 -0.27 5.55 -6.46
N SER A 8 0.98 5.35 -6.87
CA SER A 8 1.72 6.34 -7.67
C SER A 8 1.03 6.64 -9.01
N SER A 9 0.35 5.65 -9.59
CA SER A 9 -0.42 5.79 -10.82
C SER A 9 -1.74 6.55 -10.59
N GLN A 10 -2.37 6.47 -9.42
CA GLN A 10 -3.66 7.14 -9.16
C GLN A 10 -3.59 8.67 -9.17
N PHE A 11 -2.40 9.27 -9.07
CA PHE A 11 -2.23 10.73 -9.11
C PHE A 11 -2.45 11.34 -10.51
N ASN A 12 -2.63 10.52 -11.56
CA ASN A 12 -2.96 10.99 -12.90
C ASN A 12 -4.22 10.29 -13.47
N THR A 13 -4.78 10.85 -14.54
CA THR A 13 -6.17 10.61 -15.00
C THR A 13 -6.29 9.26 -15.75
N PHE A 14 -6.57 8.16 -15.06
CA PHE A 14 -6.69 6.80 -15.65
C PHE A 14 -8.13 6.34 -15.93
N TYR A 15 -9.02 7.23 -16.39
CA TYR A 15 -10.41 6.84 -16.71
C TYR A 15 -10.53 5.94 -17.95
N ASP A 16 -9.52 5.91 -18.82
CA ASP A 16 -9.62 5.25 -20.14
C ASP A 16 -9.01 3.84 -20.20
N ILE A 17 -8.30 3.39 -19.17
CA ILE A 17 -7.63 2.07 -19.15
C ILE A 17 -8.40 1.11 -18.24
N ASP A 18 -8.59 -0.13 -18.71
CA ASP A 18 -9.19 -1.20 -17.93
C ASP A 18 -8.36 -1.45 -16.65
N PRO A 19 -8.95 -1.31 -15.44
CA PRO A 19 -8.23 -1.51 -14.19
C PRO A 19 -7.60 -2.90 -14.09
N TYR A 20 -8.19 -3.93 -14.70
CA TYR A 20 -7.64 -5.28 -14.69
C TYR A 20 -6.34 -5.39 -15.52
N LEU A 21 -6.25 -4.69 -16.65
CA LEU A 21 -5.05 -4.60 -17.48
C LEU A 21 -3.94 -3.82 -16.76
N MET A 22 -4.29 -2.72 -16.10
CA MET A 22 -3.34 -1.92 -15.34
C MET A 22 -2.77 -2.72 -14.16
N THR A 23 -3.62 -3.39 -13.38
CA THR A 23 -3.20 -4.22 -12.25
C THR A 23 -2.28 -5.36 -12.71
N ALA A 24 -2.63 -6.00 -13.84
CA ALA A 24 -1.80 -7.02 -14.46
C ALA A 24 -0.40 -6.51 -14.82
N THR A 25 -0.33 -5.34 -15.45
CA THR A 25 0.93 -4.71 -15.88
C THR A 25 1.78 -4.28 -14.68
N CYS A 26 1.18 -3.71 -13.64
CA CYS A 26 1.88 -3.36 -12.39
C CYS A 26 2.52 -4.59 -11.72
N VAL A 27 1.80 -5.72 -11.68
CA VAL A 27 2.32 -6.97 -11.13
C VAL A 27 3.43 -7.55 -12.00
N TYR A 28 3.25 -7.54 -13.33
CA TYR A 28 4.28 -7.97 -14.28
C TYR A 28 5.58 -7.17 -14.12
N LEU A 29 5.48 -5.84 -14.08
CA LEU A 29 6.63 -4.95 -13.92
C LEU A 29 7.31 -5.16 -12.55
N ALA A 30 6.55 -5.27 -11.47
CA ALA A 30 7.10 -5.55 -10.14
C ALA A 30 7.86 -6.89 -10.10
N CYS A 31 7.32 -7.96 -10.68
CA CYS A 31 8.02 -9.25 -10.75
C CYS A 31 9.32 -9.17 -11.57
N LYS A 32 9.30 -8.40 -12.67
CA LYS A 32 10.47 -8.17 -13.53
C LYS A 32 11.57 -7.39 -12.81
N VAL A 33 11.21 -6.41 -11.98
CA VAL A 33 12.14 -5.59 -11.20
C VAL A 33 12.69 -6.34 -9.98
N GLU A 34 11.87 -7.13 -9.29
CA GLU A 34 12.29 -7.89 -8.09
C GLU A 34 12.97 -9.24 -8.40
N GLU A 35 13.10 -9.61 -9.68
CA GLU A 35 13.63 -10.92 -10.14
C GLU A 35 12.92 -12.14 -9.50
N LYS A 36 11.64 -12.01 -9.11
CA LYS A 36 10.82 -13.12 -8.61
C LYS A 36 10.11 -13.81 -9.78
N VAL A 37 10.49 -15.07 -10.02
CA VAL A 37 10.08 -15.88 -11.17
C VAL A 37 8.55 -16.01 -11.29
N SER A 38 8.00 -15.44 -12.37
CA SER A 38 6.57 -15.31 -12.67
C SER A 38 5.99 -16.55 -13.40
N GLN A 39 6.01 -17.73 -12.81
CA GLN A 39 5.46 -18.92 -13.49
C GLN A 39 3.93 -19.05 -13.43
N GLU A 40 3.20 -18.21 -12.68
CA GLU A 40 1.78 -18.48 -12.39
C GLU A 40 0.76 -17.44 -12.84
N ILE A 41 1.16 -16.29 -13.40
CA ILE A 41 0.18 -15.25 -13.73
C ILE A 41 -0.24 -15.36 -15.20
N ARG A 42 -1.32 -16.10 -15.44
CA ARG A 42 -2.01 -16.16 -16.74
C ARG A 42 -2.94 -14.96 -16.87
N PHE A 43 -2.45 -13.89 -17.47
CA PHE A 43 -3.29 -12.78 -17.89
C PHE A 43 -4.08 -13.16 -19.14
N SER A 44 -5.35 -12.73 -19.23
CA SER A 44 -6.21 -12.97 -20.41
C SER A 44 -5.98 -11.95 -21.54
N TYR A 45 -4.94 -11.12 -21.42
CA TYR A 45 -4.63 -10.02 -22.34
C TYR A 45 -3.51 -10.41 -23.31
N ASP A 46 -3.49 -9.78 -24.49
CA ASP A 46 -2.41 -9.99 -25.44
C ASP A 46 -1.11 -9.34 -24.94
N VAL A 47 0.03 -9.91 -25.34
CA VAL A 47 1.36 -9.39 -24.98
C VAL A 47 1.55 -7.98 -25.52
N SER A 48 0.91 -7.65 -26.64
CA SER A 48 0.93 -6.34 -27.26
C SER A 48 0.33 -5.26 -26.34
N ASP A 49 -0.85 -5.52 -25.77
CA ASP A 49 -1.56 -4.58 -24.90
C ASP A 49 -0.79 -4.35 -23.59
N ILE A 50 -0.19 -5.43 -23.05
CA ILE A 50 0.64 -5.35 -21.84
C ILE A 50 1.91 -4.52 -22.11
N ALA A 51 2.54 -4.67 -23.27
CA ALA A 51 3.76 -3.93 -23.60
C ALA A 51 3.51 -2.41 -23.80
N GLU A 52 2.36 -2.05 -24.38
CA GLU A 52 1.95 -0.65 -24.53
C GLU A 52 1.63 -0.04 -23.15
N CYS A 53 0.91 -0.78 -22.30
CA CYS A 53 0.62 -0.37 -20.92
C CYS A 53 1.90 -0.28 -20.07
N GLU A 54 2.87 -1.20 -20.23
CA GLU A 54 4.16 -1.18 -19.54
C GLU A 54 4.93 0.10 -19.87
N SER A 55 5.00 0.46 -21.15
CA SER A 55 5.70 1.65 -21.62
C SER A 55 5.07 2.92 -21.04
N TYR A 56 3.73 2.98 -21.02
CA TYR A 56 2.99 4.10 -20.43
C TYR A 56 3.24 4.23 -18.92
N LEU A 57 3.16 3.12 -18.18
CA LEU A 57 3.40 3.09 -16.74
C LEU A 57 4.82 3.55 -16.39
N LEU A 58 5.82 3.18 -17.19
CA LEU A 58 7.21 3.59 -16.99
C LEU A 58 7.43 5.10 -17.15
N GLU A 59 6.78 5.70 -18.15
CA GLU A 59 6.83 7.15 -18.39
C GLU A 59 6.22 7.91 -17.21
N GLU A 60 5.07 7.47 -16.71
CA GLU A 60 4.38 8.10 -15.58
C GLU A 60 5.16 7.97 -14.27
N MET A 61 5.73 6.79 -14.00
CA MET A 61 6.59 6.58 -12.81
C MET A 61 7.97 7.23 -12.95
N LYS A 62 8.26 7.92 -14.05
CA LYS A 62 9.56 8.55 -14.36
C LYS A 62 10.74 7.60 -14.15
N PHE A 63 10.53 6.31 -14.43
CA PHE A 63 11.51 5.24 -14.23
C PHE A 63 11.99 5.03 -12.77
N TYR A 64 11.26 5.53 -11.77
CA TYR A 64 11.52 5.21 -10.36
C TYR A 64 10.97 3.82 -10.00
N LEU A 65 11.75 2.79 -10.30
CA LEU A 65 11.37 1.38 -10.12
C LEU A 65 11.85 0.76 -8.80
N VAL A 66 12.65 1.47 -8.01
CA VAL A 66 13.18 0.91 -6.75
C VAL A 66 12.42 1.51 -5.59
N VAL A 67 11.57 0.70 -4.97
CA VAL A 67 10.87 1.04 -3.73
C VAL A 67 11.59 0.36 -2.56
N TYR A 68 11.99 1.15 -1.56
CA TYR A 68 12.64 0.63 -0.36
C TYR A 68 11.58 0.15 0.63
N HIS A 69 11.58 -1.15 0.88
CA HIS A 69 10.67 -1.78 1.83
C HIS A 69 11.24 -1.77 3.26
N PRO A 70 10.40 -1.56 4.30
CA PRO A 70 10.75 -1.93 5.66
C PRO A 70 11.27 -3.37 5.67
N TYR A 71 12.51 -3.58 6.13
CA TYR A 71 13.13 -4.91 6.21
C TYR A 71 12.25 -5.87 7.03
N GLN A 72 12.40 -7.19 6.80
CA GLN A 72 11.73 -8.29 7.50
C GLN A 72 12.05 -8.32 9.01
N VAL A 73 11.61 -7.32 9.75
CA VAL A 73 11.48 -7.40 11.20
C VAL A 73 10.27 -8.28 11.53
N LEU A 74 10.35 -8.97 12.66
CA LEU A 74 9.44 -10.02 13.19
C LEU A 74 7.94 -9.68 13.24
N ILE A 75 7.52 -8.52 12.76
CA ILE A 75 6.15 -7.99 12.82
C ILE A 75 5.60 -7.94 11.39
N GLU A 76 5.50 -9.12 10.77
CA GLU A 76 5.12 -9.23 9.36
C GLU A 76 3.69 -8.73 9.12
N SER A 77 2.76 -8.89 10.09
CA SER A 77 1.35 -8.53 9.90
C SER A 77 1.13 -7.02 9.80
N ILE A 78 1.56 -6.23 10.79
CA ILE A 78 1.31 -4.77 10.81
C ILE A 78 2.07 -4.06 9.69
N ILE A 79 3.28 -4.53 9.38
CA ILE A 79 4.08 -3.97 8.27
C ILE A 79 3.41 -4.31 6.93
N ASN A 80 2.84 -5.51 6.77
CA ASN A 80 2.11 -5.84 5.55
C ASN A 80 0.87 -4.95 5.37
N ASP A 81 0.17 -4.63 6.47
CA ASP A 81 -0.97 -3.71 6.45
C ASP A 81 -0.55 -2.28 6.06
N SER A 82 0.68 -1.87 6.39
CA SER A 82 1.23 -0.56 5.99
C SER A 82 1.44 -0.38 4.48
N TYR A 83 1.34 -1.45 3.68
CA TYR A 83 1.34 -1.34 2.20
C TYR A 83 -0.03 -1.04 1.62
N GLN A 84 -1.07 -1.03 2.44
CA GLN A 84 -2.41 -0.61 2.04
C GLN A 84 -2.67 0.86 2.33
N THR A 85 -1.62 1.59 2.76
CA THR A 85 -1.63 3.02 3.00
C THR A 85 -0.44 3.67 2.33
N ASP A 86 -0.55 4.98 2.11
CA ASP A 86 0.48 5.78 1.44
C ASP A 86 1.75 5.99 2.28
N VAL A 87 1.82 5.43 3.50
CA VAL A 87 2.95 5.63 4.43
C VAL A 87 4.27 5.12 3.86
N SER A 88 4.22 4.12 2.98
CA SER A 88 5.39 3.58 2.28
C SER A 88 6.01 4.57 1.28
N LEU A 89 5.26 5.59 0.86
CA LEU A 89 5.71 6.64 -0.05
C LEU A 89 6.15 7.90 0.70
N VAL A 90 5.56 8.16 1.88
CA VAL A 90 5.78 9.38 2.67
C VAL A 90 6.87 9.21 3.72
N CYS A 91 6.99 8.02 4.31
CA CYS A 91 7.88 7.78 5.45
C CYS A 91 9.05 6.86 5.08
N PRO A 92 10.26 7.08 5.64
CA PRO A 92 11.36 6.15 5.47
C PRO A 92 11.05 4.77 6.06
N PRO A 93 11.59 3.67 5.49
CA PRO A 93 11.25 2.31 5.89
C PRO A 93 11.60 1.97 7.35
N HIS A 94 12.63 2.62 7.92
CA HIS A 94 13.00 2.41 9.32
C HIS A 94 11.99 3.03 10.30
N VAL A 95 11.34 4.15 9.93
CA VAL A 95 10.29 4.79 10.75
C VAL A 95 9.05 3.90 10.78
N ILE A 96 8.67 3.32 9.64
CA ILE A 96 7.54 2.39 9.53
C ILE A 96 7.78 1.15 10.41
N ALA A 97 9.00 0.58 10.37
CA ALA A 97 9.36 -0.56 11.21
C ALA A 97 9.26 -0.25 12.71
N VAL A 98 9.73 0.93 13.12
CA VAL A 98 9.63 1.40 14.51
C VAL A 98 8.17 1.63 14.92
N ALA A 99 7.36 2.21 14.05
CA ALA A 99 5.93 2.43 14.28
C ALA A 99 5.16 1.11 14.43
N ALA A 100 5.45 0.11 13.58
CA ALA A 100 4.88 -1.23 13.72
C ALA A 100 5.29 -1.89 15.05
N MET A 101 6.53 -1.71 15.49
CA MET A 101 7.02 -2.20 16.78
C MET A 101 6.34 -1.52 17.96
N PHE A 102 6.13 -0.22 17.87
CA PHE A 102 5.38 0.56 18.86
C PHE A 102 3.93 0.04 18.97
N LEU A 103 3.23 -0.12 17.84
CA LEU A 103 1.85 -0.59 17.82
C LEU A 103 1.73 -2.03 18.37
N SER A 104 2.65 -2.93 17.99
CA SER A 104 2.70 -4.29 18.50
C SER A 104 2.86 -4.33 20.03
N ARG A 105 3.70 -3.45 20.60
CA ARG A 105 3.90 -3.36 22.05
C ARG A 105 2.68 -2.80 22.78
N VAL A 106 2.03 -1.79 22.20
CA VAL A 106 0.79 -1.22 22.78
C VAL A 106 -0.31 -2.28 22.85
N VAL A 107 -0.43 -3.12 21.81
CA VAL A 107 -1.41 -4.23 21.74
C VAL A 107 -1.10 -5.30 22.78
N ASP A 108 0.16 -5.73 22.89
CA ASP A 108 0.57 -6.79 23.83
C ASP A 108 0.35 -6.40 25.31
N GLN A 109 0.55 -5.12 25.63
CA GLN A 109 0.42 -4.62 27.00
C GLN A 109 -0.97 -4.10 27.37
N GLY A 110 -1.91 -4.08 26.42
CA GLY A 110 -3.27 -3.58 26.65
C GLY A 110 -3.30 -2.13 27.16
N GLY A 111 -2.34 -1.29 26.73
CA GLY A 111 -2.24 0.11 27.15
C GLY A 111 -1.57 0.36 28.51
N GLN A 112 -0.88 -0.62 29.08
CA GLN A 112 -0.03 -0.40 30.26
C GLN A 112 1.27 0.32 29.87
N SER A 113 1.82 1.11 30.80
CA SER A 113 3.07 1.83 30.59
C SER A 113 4.26 0.88 30.75
N ASP A 114 4.89 0.48 29.64
CA ASP A 114 6.21 -0.16 29.66
C ASP A 114 7.30 0.87 29.93
N VAL A 115 7.94 0.82 31.10
CA VAL A 115 9.07 1.70 31.39
C VAL A 115 10.29 1.31 30.54
N GLU A 116 10.49 0.02 30.24
CA GLU A 116 11.64 -0.47 29.47
C GLU A 116 11.50 -0.11 27.99
N ALA A 117 10.31 -0.31 27.40
CA ALA A 117 10.10 0.09 26.01
C ALA A 117 10.16 1.61 25.85
N GLN A 118 9.61 2.39 26.80
CA GLN A 118 9.72 3.85 26.77
C GLN A 118 11.18 4.33 26.78
N GLN A 119 12.04 3.71 27.58
CA GLN A 119 13.48 3.98 27.57
C GLN A 119 14.11 3.60 26.23
N TRP A 120 13.77 2.42 25.70
CA TRP A 120 14.27 1.96 24.41
C TRP A 120 13.90 2.90 23.25
N PHE A 121 12.65 3.40 23.22
CA PHE A 121 12.22 4.40 22.23
C PHE A 121 12.89 5.76 22.45
N ALA A 122 13.16 6.16 23.70
CA ALA A 122 13.86 7.41 24.00
C ALA A 122 15.34 7.39 23.59
N ASP A 123 15.98 6.22 23.62
CA ASP A 123 17.35 6.02 23.15
C ASP A 123 17.44 5.97 21.62
N MET A 124 16.32 5.80 20.91
CA MET A 124 16.31 5.80 19.45
C MET A 124 16.38 7.21 18.88
N ASN A 125 17.19 7.35 17.82
CA ASN A 125 17.31 8.60 17.06
C ASN A 125 16.17 8.73 16.01
N VAL A 126 14.93 8.56 16.45
CA VAL A 126 13.72 8.71 15.62
C VAL A 126 12.74 9.60 16.36
N GLU A 127 12.21 10.63 15.70
CA GLU A 127 11.26 11.54 16.32
C GLU A 127 9.91 10.85 16.56
N ILE A 128 9.33 11.05 17.74
CA ILE A 128 8.06 10.41 18.09
C ILE A 128 6.89 10.92 17.24
N THR A 129 6.98 12.14 16.69
CA THR A 129 5.99 12.69 15.76
C THR A 129 5.87 11.85 14.50
N ASP A 130 7.01 11.42 13.95
CA ASP A 130 7.06 10.62 12.72
C ASP A 130 6.48 9.23 12.98
N ILE A 131 6.76 8.67 14.15
CA ILE A 131 6.17 7.40 14.61
C ILE A 131 4.65 7.54 14.73
N LEU A 132 4.17 8.60 15.39
CA LEU A 132 2.74 8.85 15.58
C LEU A 132 2.02 9.10 14.26
N GLN A 133 2.66 9.73 13.28
CA GLN A 133 2.09 9.90 11.95
C GLN A 133 1.77 8.53 11.31
N VAL A 134 2.74 7.61 11.28
CA VAL A 134 2.51 6.26 10.72
C VAL A 134 1.46 5.49 11.53
N VAL A 135 1.51 5.58 12.86
CA VAL A 135 0.53 4.91 13.73
C VAL A 135 -0.89 5.40 13.48
N ASN A 136 -1.10 6.70 13.34
CA ASN A 136 -2.43 7.26 13.08
C ASN A 136 -3.00 6.78 11.73
N GLU A 137 -2.18 6.73 10.69
CA GLU A 137 -2.60 6.18 9.38
C GLU A 137 -2.99 4.70 9.49
N LEU A 138 -2.21 3.90 10.22
CA LEU A 138 -2.54 2.49 10.47
C LEU A 138 -3.84 2.33 11.28
N LEU A 139 -4.06 3.17 12.29
CA LEU A 139 -5.32 3.16 13.06
C LEU A 139 -6.52 3.54 12.18
N SER A 140 -6.36 4.55 11.33
CA SER A 140 -7.38 4.95 10.35
C SER A 140 -7.72 3.80 9.40
N LEU A 141 -6.72 3.07 8.91
CA LEU A 141 -6.93 1.86 8.11
C LEU A 141 -7.77 0.82 8.86
N TYR A 142 -7.43 0.54 10.12
CA TYR A 142 -8.15 -0.45 10.93
C TYR A 142 -9.59 -0.05 11.24
N ASP A 143 -9.87 1.25 11.42
CA ASP A 143 -11.23 1.77 11.57
C ASP A 143 -12.05 1.55 10.29
N ILE A 144 -11.47 1.81 9.12
CA ILE A 144 -12.10 1.57 7.82
C ILE A 144 -12.40 0.08 7.65
N TRP A 145 -11.42 -0.78 7.90
CA TRP A 145 -11.58 -2.23 7.82
C TRP A 145 -12.69 -2.77 8.71
N ASN A 146 -12.85 -2.23 9.92
CA ASN A 146 -13.93 -2.62 10.81
C ASN A 146 -15.32 -2.17 10.30
N SER A 147 -15.37 -1.08 9.53
CA SER A 147 -16.60 -0.59 8.90
C SER A 147 -16.92 -1.23 7.54
N TYR A 148 -15.93 -1.86 6.91
CA TYR A 148 -16.01 -2.42 5.57
C TYR A 148 -16.89 -3.68 5.55
N ALA A 149 -17.85 -3.71 4.62
CA ALA A 149 -18.73 -4.85 4.40
C ALA A 149 -18.76 -5.20 2.91
N GLU A 150 -18.09 -6.28 2.55
CA GLU A 150 -17.89 -6.74 1.17
C GLU A 150 -19.21 -6.91 0.42
N ASP A 151 -20.24 -7.45 1.09
CA ASP A 151 -21.57 -7.68 0.51
C ASP A 151 -22.26 -6.41 -0.03
N ARG A 152 -21.96 -5.24 0.55
CA ARG A 152 -22.59 -3.96 0.17
C ARG A 152 -21.83 -3.21 -0.91
N MET A 153 -20.58 -3.59 -1.18
CA MET A 153 -19.71 -2.87 -2.13
C MET A 153 -20.23 -2.88 -3.57
N PRO A 154 -20.71 -4.01 -4.13
CA PRO A 154 -21.25 -4.01 -5.49
C PRO A 154 -22.44 -3.05 -5.63
N GLU A 155 -23.36 -3.05 -4.67
CA GLU A 155 -24.53 -2.17 -4.68
C GLU A 155 -24.15 -0.68 -4.63
N LEU A 156 -23.19 -0.32 -3.79
CA LEU A 156 -22.69 1.06 -3.68
C LEU A 156 -22.03 1.52 -4.97
N VAL A 157 -21.25 0.66 -5.62
CA VAL A 157 -20.60 0.95 -6.90
C VAL A 157 -21.64 1.11 -8.01
N TYR A 158 -22.61 0.20 -8.12
CA TYR A 158 -23.69 0.32 -9.10
C TYR A 158 -24.49 1.61 -8.92
N ARG A 159 -24.81 1.97 -7.67
CA ARG A 159 -25.51 3.22 -7.36
C ARG A 159 -24.67 4.44 -7.77
N TYR A 160 -23.39 4.47 -7.43
CA TYR A 160 -22.51 5.58 -7.78
C TYR A 160 -22.37 5.75 -9.31
N ILE A 161 -22.21 4.66 -10.06
CA ILE A 161 -22.16 4.68 -11.52
C ILE A 161 -23.49 5.19 -12.09
N SER A 162 -24.62 4.76 -11.53
CA SER A 162 -25.94 5.23 -11.98
C SER A 162 -26.17 6.72 -11.70
N ASP A 163 -25.67 7.24 -10.58
CA ASP A 163 -25.75 8.66 -10.21
C ASP A 163 -24.87 9.52 -11.15
N ILE A 164 -23.69 9.03 -11.54
CA ILE A 164 -22.84 9.69 -12.56
C ILE A 164 -23.54 9.68 -13.92
N ALA A 165 -24.12 8.55 -14.33
CA ALA A 165 -24.81 8.44 -15.61
C ALA A 165 -26.08 9.29 -15.68
N ALA A 166 -26.71 9.59 -14.54
CA ALA A 166 -27.89 10.46 -14.46
C ALA A 166 -27.55 11.96 -14.39
N SER A 167 -26.29 12.33 -14.16
CA SER A 167 -25.85 13.73 -14.09
C SER A 167 -25.25 14.27 -15.39
N ASN A 168 -25.15 13.43 -16.43
CA ASN A 168 -24.84 13.77 -17.83
C ASN A 168 -26.10 13.72 -18.71
#